data_AF-A0A1Z5HPT5-F1
#
_entry.id   AF-A0A1Z5HPT5-F1
#
_cell.length_a   1.000
_cell.length_b   1.000
_cell.length_c   1.000
_cell.angle_alpha   90.00
_cell.angle_beta   90.00
_cell.angle_gamma   90.00
#
_symmetry.space_group_name_H-M   'P 1'
#
loop_
_entity.id
_entity.type
_entity.pdbx_description
1 polymer ?
#
loop_
_entity_poly.entity_id
_entity_poly.type
_entity_poly.pdbx_seq_one_letter_code
_entity_poly.pdbx_strand_id
1 'polypeptide(L)'
;MLVHGLKIPVIILTAILTFGLLLGGQWLYTHYQVEQPLAAQLERVNGVDDYYIQKKNAKLLVSVSLAPVNNLMHTYREIEQAVREVFPGKSIELIVKDRRNKLLERAWYESQFAVHQAVAQGSYVEMARVIEEVSNKYNIERYAVNIDQDNIYVQFHKDEVYLYEIVSRRRPIPEKLLGYR
;
A
#
# COMPACT_ATOMS: atom_id res chain seq x y z
N MET A 1 -50.48 28.02 27.39
CA MET A 1 -50.55 26.63 26.89
C MET A 1 -49.22 25.98 27.23
N LEU A 2 -49.14 25.39 28.42
CA LEU A 2 -47.89 24.98 29.08
C LEU A 2 -47.77 23.46 29.03
N VAL A 3 -46.89 22.95 28.17
CA VAL A 3 -46.50 21.53 28.16
C VAL A 3 -45.63 21.25 29.40
N HIS A 4 -46.28 20.93 30.51
CA HIS A 4 -45.65 20.36 31.69
C HIS A 4 -45.58 18.83 31.54
N GLY A 5 -44.39 18.25 31.66
CA GLY A 5 -44.28 16.80 31.91
C GLY A 5 -43.07 16.09 31.32
N LEU A 6 -42.18 16.77 30.59
CA LEU A 6 -40.94 16.15 30.13
C LEU A 6 -39.80 16.54 31.07
N LYS A 7 -39.31 15.58 31.85
CA LYS A 7 -38.13 15.75 32.69
C LYS A 7 -36.93 16.02 31.77
N ILE A 8 -36.64 17.29 31.50
CA ILE A 8 -35.49 17.75 30.69
C ILE A 8 -34.19 16.97 31.00
N PRO A 9 -33.87 16.63 32.26
CA PRO A 9 -32.69 15.82 32.56
C PRO A 9 -32.72 14.42 31.95
N VAL A 10 -33.89 13.80 31.87
CA VAL A 10 -34.07 12.45 31.32
C VAL A 10 -33.87 12.46 29.80
N ILE A 11 -34.35 13.50 29.12
CA ILE A 11 -34.17 13.67 27.68
C ILE A 11 -32.68 13.83 27.36
N ILE A 12 -31.99 14.71 28.11
CA ILE A 12 -30.55 14.95 27.96
C ILE A 12 -29.78 13.65 28.22
N LEU A 13 -30.13 12.90 29.26
CA LEU A 13 -29.49 11.63 29.58
C LEU A 13 -29.69 10.60 28.45
N THR A 14 -30.91 10.46 27.92
CA THR A 14 -31.18 9.56 26.79
C THR A 14 -30.47 10.01 25.51
N ALA A 15 -30.35 11.31 25.27
CA ALA A 15 -29.64 11.85 24.12
C ALA A 15 -28.15 11.55 24.21
N ILE A 16 -27.52 11.75 25.37
CA ILE A 16 -26.10 11.42 25.61
C ILE A 16 -25.87 9.92 25.47
N LEU A 17 -26.76 9.08 26.00
CA LEU A 17 -26.67 7.63 25.86
C LEU A 17 -26.76 7.18 24.41
N THR A 18 -27.72 7.69 23.65
CA THR A 18 -27.88 7.36 22.22
C THR A 18 -26.70 7.88 21.41
N PHE A 19 -26.21 9.09 21.69
CA PHE A 19 -25.06 9.67 21.01
C PHE A 19 -23.77 8.92 21.37
N GLY A 20 -23.60 8.51 22.63
CA GLY A 20 -22.50 7.67 23.09
C GLY A 20 -22.54 6.26 22.49
N LEU A 21 -23.72 5.67 22.33
CA LEU A 21 -23.92 4.40 21.62
C LEU A 21 -23.66 4.53 20.12
N LEU A 22 -24.04 5.64 19.50
CA LEU A 22 -23.77 5.89 18.08
C LEU A 22 -22.28 6.17 17.83
N LEU A 23 -21.65 7.00 18.65
CA LEU A 23 -20.21 7.29 18.54
C LEU A 23 -19.35 6.09 18.95
N GLY A 24 -19.69 5.42 20.04
CA GLY A 24 -19.02 4.20 20.50
C GLY A 24 -19.24 3.03 19.53
N GLY A 25 -20.47 2.88 19.02
CA GLY A 25 -20.80 1.92 17.98
C GLY A 25 -20.07 2.20 16.68
N GLN A 26 -20.01 3.46 16.23
CA GLN A 26 -19.28 3.86 15.03
C GLN A 26 -17.78 3.65 15.19
N TRP A 27 -17.19 4.01 16.34
CA TRP A 27 -15.78 3.78 16.66
C TRP A 27 -15.42 2.29 16.69
N LEU A 28 -16.24 1.49 17.37
CA LEU A 28 -16.07 0.04 17.44
C LEU A 28 -16.25 -0.62 16.06
N TYR A 29 -17.22 -0.14 15.26
CA TYR A 29 -17.50 -0.63 13.90
C TYR A 29 -16.34 -0.34 12.94
N THR A 30 -15.70 0.84 13.04
CA THR A 30 -14.51 1.15 12.24
C THR A 30 -13.27 0.35 12.66
N HIS A 31 -13.09 0.05 13.94
CA HIS A 31 -11.86 -0.59 14.43
C HIS A 31 -11.90 -2.13 14.42
N TYR A 32 -13.08 -2.76 14.54
CA TYR A 32 -13.15 -4.23 14.70
C TYR A 32 -13.45 -5.03 13.43
N GLN A 33 -14.13 -4.46 12.42
CA GLN A 33 -14.73 -5.29 11.37
C GLN A 33 -13.94 -5.38 10.06
N VAL A 34 -12.87 -4.59 9.90
CA VAL A 34 -12.04 -4.58 8.66
C VAL A 34 -10.54 -4.73 8.96
N GLU A 35 -10.08 -4.36 10.15
CA GLU A 35 -8.64 -4.33 10.49
C GLU A 35 -8.13 -5.67 11.03
N GLN A 36 -8.86 -6.35 11.94
CA GLN A 36 -8.31 -7.49 12.69
C GLN A 36 -7.85 -8.72 11.87
N PRO A 37 -8.57 -9.22 10.85
CA PRO A 37 -8.10 -10.40 10.12
C PRO A 37 -6.89 -10.09 9.24
N LEU A 38 -6.79 -8.87 8.71
CA LEU A 38 -5.61 -8.45 7.94
C LEU A 38 -4.43 -8.15 8.86
N ALA A 39 -4.67 -7.52 10.03
CA ALA A 39 -3.65 -7.29 11.05
C ALA A 39 -2.91 -8.58 11.39
N ALA A 40 -3.66 -9.63 11.73
CA ALA A 40 -3.09 -10.91 12.17
C ALA A 40 -2.31 -11.65 11.08
N GLN A 41 -2.57 -11.37 9.79
CA GLN A 41 -1.82 -11.95 8.68
C GLN A 41 -0.61 -11.09 8.29
N LEU A 42 -0.75 -9.75 8.30
CA LEU A 42 0.35 -8.83 7.98
C LEU A 42 1.40 -8.76 9.08
N GLU A 43 1.03 -8.93 10.36
CA GLU A 43 1.97 -9.07 11.48
C GLU A 43 2.90 -10.28 11.33
N ARG A 44 2.51 -11.29 10.54
CA ARG A 44 3.36 -12.47 10.26
C ARG A 44 4.35 -12.22 9.12
N VAL A 45 4.16 -11.17 8.34
CA VAL A 45 5.09 -10.82 7.26
C VAL A 45 6.23 -10.01 7.86
N ASN A 46 7.43 -10.59 7.82
CA ASN A 46 8.62 -9.91 8.31
C ASN A 46 8.86 -8.62 7.51
N GLY A 47 8.88 -7.50 8.23
CA GLY A 47 9.17 -6.18 7.68
C GLY A 47 7.93 -5.32 7.41
N VAL A 48 6.73 -5.68 7.86
CA VAL A 48 5.58 -4.75 7.89
C VAL A 48 5.59 -3.97 9.21
N ASP A 49 5.72 -2.65 9.12
CA ASP A 49 5.70 -1.75 10.29
C ASP A 49 4.28 -1.26 10.62
N ASP A 50 3.50 -0.95 9.58
CA ASP A 50 2.15 -0.37 9.73
C ASP A 50 1.32 -0.62 8.47
N TYR A 51 -0.01 -0.59 8.58
CA TYR A 51 -0.89 -0.71 7.42
C TYR A 51 -2.16 0.13 7.57
N TYR A 52 -2.70 0.58 6.44
CA TYR A 52 -3.92 1.37 6.38
C TYR A 52 -4.79 0.93 5.21
N ILE A 53 -6.05 0.63 5.49
CA ILE A 53 -7.02 0.18 4.49
C ILE A 53 -8.02 1.29 4.23
N GLN A 54 -8.20 1.65 2.96
CA GLN A 54 -9.22 2.61 2.54
C GLN A 54 -10.07 2.02 1.41
N LYS A 55 -11.39 2.04 1.60
CA LYS A 55 -12.32 1.72 0.51
C LYS A 55 -12.47 2.95 -0.38
N LYS A 56 -12.00 2.89 -1.63
CA LYS A 56 -12.12 3.98 -2.61
C LYS A 56 -12.93 3.49 -3.81
N ASN A 57 -14.16 3.97 -3.94
CA ASN A 57 -15.12 3.54 -4.97
C ASN A 57 -15.34 2.01 -4.94
N ALA A 58 -14.96 1.33 -6.04
CA ALA A 58 -15.04 -0.13 -6.23
C ALA A 58 -13.71 -0.85 -5.94
N LYS A 59 -12.65 -0.12 -5.52
CA LYS A 59 -11.34 -0.67 -5.21
C LYS A 59 -11.03 -0.59 -3.71
N LEU A 60 -10.32 -1.59 -3.22
CA LEU A 60 -9.74 -1.59 -1.87
C LEU A 60 -8.30 -1.11 -1.96
N LEU A 61 -8.02 0.07 -1.40
CA LEU A 61 -6.68 0.58 -1.28
C LEU A 61 -6.07 0.05 0.00
N VAL A 62 -4.97 -0.68 -0.09
CA VAL A 62 -4.23 -1.18 1.06
C VAL A 62 -2.85 -0.54 1.02
N SER A 63 -2.56 0.34 1.96
CA SER A 63 -1.23 0.94 2.14
C SER A 63 -0.48 0.17 3.21
N VAL A 64 0.75 -0.24 2.94
CA VAL A 64 1.59 -0.98 3.90
C VAL A 64 2.93 -0.27 4.01
N SER A 65 3.27 0.17 5.21
CA SER A 65 4.59 0.69 5.54
C SER A 65 5.53 -0.47 5.79
N LEU A 66 6.61 -0.55 5.03
CA LEU A 66 7.61 -1.61 5.19
C LEU A 66 8.86 -1.07 5.87
N ALA A 67 9.44 -1.85 6.78
CA ALA A 67 10.81 -1.71 7.25
C ALA A 67 11.81 -2.14 6.16
N PRO A 68 13.12 -1.92 6.37
CA PRO A 68 14.14 -2.46 5.48
C PRO A 68 14.09 -4.00 5.37
N VAL A 69 13.57 -4.51 4.26
CA VAL A 69 13.57 -5.93 3.90
C VAL A 69 14.74 -6.30 2.98
N ASN A 70 15.11 -7.57 2.94
CA ASN A 70 16.17 -8.08 2.07
C ASN A 70 15.70 -8.29 0.63
N ASN A 71 14.45 -8.76 0.47
CA ASN A 71 13.89 -9.09 -0.84
C ASN A 71 12.46 -8.52 -0.93
N LEU A 72 12.35 -7.33 -1.52
CA LEU A 72 11.08 -6.65 -1.72
C LEU A 72 10.07 -7.49 -2.50
N MET A 73 10.51 -8.23 -3.52
CA MET A 73 9.62 -9.08 -4.33
C MET A 73 8.95 -10.15 -3.46
N HIS A 74 9.70 -10.83 -2.61
CA HIS A 74 9.15 -11.86 -1.72
C HIS A 74 8.14 -11.27 -0.74
N THR A 75 8.54 -10.22 -0.02
CA THR A 75 7.70 -9.54 0.95
C THR A 75 6.42 -8.99 0.31
N TYR A 76 6.52 -8.36 -0.86
CA TYR A 76 5.36 -7.83 -1.58
C TYR A 76 4.37 -8.94 -1.95
N ARG A 77 4.86 -10.10 -2.40
CA ARG A 77 4.01 -11.23 -2.77
C ARG A 77 3.32 -11.86 -1.55
N GLU A 78 4.00 -11.96 -0.42
CA GLU A 78 3.40 -12.42 0.83
C GLU A 78 2.26 -11.49 1.28
N ILE A 79 2.48 -10.17 1.21
CA ILE A 79 1.46 -9.16 1.52
C ILE A 79 0.30 -9.26 0.53
N GLU A 80 0.58 -9.32 -0.77
CA GLU A 80 -0.44 -9.42 -1.79
C GLU A 80 -1.31 -10.68 -1.59
N GLN A 81 -0.69 -11.81 -1.27
CA GLN A 81 -1.39 -13.05 -0.98
C GLN A 81 -2.28 -12.91 0.26
N ALA A 82 -1.75 -12.40 1.37
CA ALA A 82 -2.52 -12.17 2.59
C ALA A 82 -3.74 -11.27 2.34
N VAL A 83 -3.56 -10.17 1.62
CA VAL A 83 -4.66 -9.25 1.29
C VAL A 83 -5.71 -9.93 0.40
N ARG A 84 -5.29 -10.76 -0.57
CA ARG A 84 -6.21 -11.50 -1.45
C ARG A 84 -6.98 -12.60 -0.72
N GLU A 85 -6.37 -13.24 0.27
CA GLU A 85 -7.02 -14.25 1.11
C GLU A 85 -8.12 -13.64 1.98
N VAL A 86 -7.88 -12.44 2.53
CA VAL A 86 -8.88 -11.73 3.34
C VAL A 86 -9.99 -11.11 2.48
N PHE A 87 -9.66 -10.61 1.28
CA PHE A 87 -10.60 -9.92 0.39
C PHE A 87 -10.72 -10.59 -0.99
N PRO A 88 -11.24 -11.83 -1.06
CA PRO A 88 -11.34 -12.57 -2.32
C PRO A 88 -12.28 -11.87 -3.31
N GLY A 89 -11.87 -11.81 -4.59
CA GLY A 89 -12.67 -11.25 -5.68
C GLY A 89 -12.83 -9.72 -5.67
N LYS A 90 -12.15 -9.00 -4.77
CA LYS A 90 -12.10 -7.52 -4.78
C LYS A 90 -10.94 -7.03 -5.64
N SER A 91 -11.16 -5.91 -6.34
CA SER A 91 -10.07 -5.17 -6.98
C SER A 91 -9.28 -4.46 -5.88
N ILE A 92 -8.05 -4.88 -5.68
CA ILE A 92 -7.15 -4.37 -4.64
C ILE A 92 -6.05 -3.54 -5.30
N GLU A 93 -5.73 -2.42 -4.68
CA GLU A 93 -4.58 -1.58 -5.02
C GLU A 93 -3.66 -1.57 -3.79
N LEU A 94 -2.50 -2.22 -3.90
CA LEU A 94 -1.51 -2.31 -2.84
C LEU A 94 -0.46 -1.21 -3.03
N ILE A 95 -0.30 -0.35 -2.03
CA ILE A 95 0.70 0.71 -1.98
C ILE A 95 1.72 0.36 -0.91
N VAL A 96 2.99 0.24 -1.29
CA VAL A 96 4.10 0.13 -0.34
C VAL A 96 4.59 1.52 0.01
N LYS A 97 4.69 1.82 1.30
CA LYS A 97 5.34 3.02 1.82
C LYS A 97 6.74 2.66 2.31
N ASP A 98 7.69 3.52 1.98
CA ASP A 98 9.09 3.41 2.36
C ASP A 98 9.56 4.67 3.12
N ARG A 99 10.85 4.72 3.44
CA ARG A 99 11.49 5.87 4.08
C ARG A 99 12.49 6.52 3.12
N ARG A 100 12.03 6.91 1.93
CA ARG A 100 12.90 7.53 0.91
C ARG A 100 13.32 8.95 1.30
N ASN A 101 14.47 9.37 0.77
CA ASN A 101 14.92 10.76 0.81
C ASN A 101 15.15 11.29 -0.63
N LYS A 102 15.47 12.58 -0.74
CA LYS A 102 15.72 13.25 -2.04
C LYS A 102 16.85 12.61 -2.86
N LEU A 103 17.82 11.96 -2.22
CA LEU A 103 18.92 11.29 -2.92
C LEU A 103 18.40 10.01 -3.59
N LEU A 104 17.67 9.17 -2.84
CA LEU A 104 17.07 7.94 -3.37
C LEU A 104 16.02 8.25 -4.43
N GLU A 105 15.23 9.31 -4.27
CA GLU A 105 14.28 9.78 -5.29
C GLU A 105 14.97 10.15 -6.60
N ARG A 106 16.12 10.85 -6.55
CA ARG A 106 16.89 11.19 -7.75
C ARG A 106 17.48 9.95 -8.42
N ALA A 107 18.00 9.01 -7.63
CA ALA A 107 18.46 7.74 -8.15
C ALA A 107 17.33 7.01 -8.90
N TRP A 108 16.15 6.92 -8.27
CA TRP A 108 14.97 6.36 -8.93
C TRP A 108 14.61 7.11 -10.22
N TYR A 109 14.59 8.44 -10.20
CA TYR A 109 14.25 9.23 -11.39
C TYR A 109 15.20 9.04 -12.57
N GLU A 110 16.47 8.74 -12.32
CA GLU A 110 17.40 8.37 -13.39
C GLU A 110 17.19 6.92 -13.85
N SER A 111 16.95 5.99 -12.92
CA SER A 111 16.72 4.58 -13.23
C SER A 111 15.38 4.29 -13.94
N GLN A 112 14.34 5.09 -13.66
CA GLN A 112 12.96 4.79 -14.09
C GLN A 112 12.83 4.67 -15.62
N PHE A 113 13.64 5.40 -16.39
CA PHE A 113 13.61 5.32 -17.85
C PHE A 113 13.98 3.93 -18.35
N ALA A 114 15.04 3.35 -17.78
CA ALA A 114 15.47 2.00 -18.13
C ALA A 114 14.45 0.95 -17.68
N VAL A 115 13.81 1.17 -16.52
CA VAL A 115 12.71 0.31 -16.04
C VAL A 115 11.52 0.34 -17.01
N HIS A 116 11.06 1.52 -17.39
CA HIS A 116 9.93 1.65 -18.33
C HIS A 116 10.29 1.16 -19.74
N GLN A 117 11.53 1.35 -20.18
CA GLN A 117 12.01 0.75 -21.44
C GLN A 117 11.99 -0.78 -21.36
N ALA A 118 12.42 -1.37 -20.24
CA ALA A 118 12.37 -2.81 -20.04
C ALA A 118 10.94 -3.35 -20.06
N VAL A 119 9.98 -2.63 -19.46
CA VAL A 119 8.55 -2.98 -19.55
C VAL A 119 8.05 -2.91 -21.00
N ALA A 120 8.46 -1.90 -21.76
CA ALA A 120 7.97 -1.68 -23.12
C ALA A 120 8.59 -2.63 -24.17
N GLN A 121 9.89 -2.89 -24.06
CA GLN A 121 10.74 -3.52 -25.09
C GLN A 121 11.40 -4.82 -24.62
N GLY A 122 11.33 -5.16 -23.33
CA GLY A 122 11.99 -6.35 -22.78
C GLY A 122 13.50 -6.19 -22.54
N SER A 123 14.02 -4.95 -22.50
CA SER A 123 15.44 -4.64 -22.27
C SER A 123 15.87 -4.80 -20.80
N TYR A 124 15.65 -5.97 -20.20
CA TYR A 124 15.83 -6.20 -18.76
C TYR A 124 17.29 -6.22 -18.29
N VAL A 125 18.20 -6.79 -19.10
CA VAL A 125 19.64 -6.83 -18.78
C VAL A 125 20.21 -5.40 -18.75
N GLU A 126 19.81 -4.60 -19.74
CA GLU A 126 20.20 -3.20 -19.83
C GLU A 126 19.67 -2.38 -18.66
N MET A 127 18.41 -2.60 -18.26
CA MET A 127 17.84 -1.99 -17.06
C MET A 127 18.66 -2.32 -15.80
N ALA A 128 19.05 -3.58 -15.61
CA ALA A 128 19.86 -3.97 -14.46
C ALA A 128 21.21 -3.25 -14.43
N ARG A 129 21.87 -3.12 -15.60
CA ARG A 129 23.12 -2.36 -15.75
C ARG A 129 22.96 -0.88 -15.41
N VAL A 130 21.91 -0.22 -15.92
CA VAL A 130 21.63 1.19 -15.61
C VAL A 130 21.36 1.39 -14.11
N ILE A 131 20.62 0.50 -13.47
CA ILE A 131 20.34 0.57 -12.03
C ILE A 131 21.64 0.44 -11.22
N GLU A 132 22.55 -0.45 -11.62
CA GLU A 132 23.88 -0.58 -11.01
C GLU A 132 24.72 0.69 -11.17
N GLU A 133 24.77 1.26 -12.39
CA GLU A 133 25.49 2.52 -12.66
C GLU A 133 24.96 3.69 -11.82
N VAL A 134 23.63 3.83 -11.73
CA VAL A 134 22.98 4.84 -10.89
C VAL A 134 23.30 4.59 -9.41
N SER A 135 23.26 3.33 -8.95
CA SER A 135 23.56 2.98 -7.58
C SER A 135 24.99 3.37 -7.19
N ASN A 136 25.94 3.12 -8.09
CA ASN A 136 27.33 3.54 -7.92
C ASN A 136 27.46 5.08 -7.91
N LYS A 137 26.82 5.78 -8.85
CA LYS A 137 26.84 7.24 -8.94
C LYS A 137 26.35 7.93 -7.67
N TYR A 138 25.30 7.40 -7.04
CA TYR A 138 24.69 7.98 -5.84
C TYR A 138 25.25 7.43 -4.53
N ASN A 139 26.24 6.53 -4.59
CA ASN A 139 26.78 5.80 -3.45
C ASN A 139 25.66 5.13 -2.64
N ILE A 140 24.83 4.33 -3.32
CA ILE A 140 23.79 3.50 -2.69
C ILE A 140 24.49 2.26 -2.14
N GLU A 141 24.30 1.98 -0.86
CA GLU A 141 25.05 0.92 -0.15
C GLU A 141 24.54 -0.47 -0.51
N ARG A 142 23.23 -0.59 -0.70
CA ARG A 142 22.60 -1.83 -1.11
C ARG A 142 21.45 -1.54 -2.06
N TYR A 143 21.45 -2.22 -3.20
CA TYR A 143 20.36 -2.16 -4.17
C TYR A 143 19.99 -3.57 -4.63
N ALA A 144 18.76 -3.73 -5.12
CA ALA A 144 18.37 -4.90 -5.87
C ALA A 144 17.31 -4.55 -6.90
N VAL A 145 17.33 -5.26 -8.01
CA VAL A 145 16.25 -5.29 -9.00
C VAL A 145 15.80 -6.73 -9.20
N ASN A 146 14.52 -6.98 -8.97
CA ASN A 146 13.91 -8.30 -9.14
C ASN A 146 12.71 -8.20 -10.07
N ILE A 147 12.39 -9.31 -10.73
CA ILE A 147 11.35 -9.36 -11.74
C ILE A 147 10.55 -10.64 -11.54
N ASP A 148 9.22 -10.53 -11.49
CA ASP A 148 8.32 -11.68 -11.58
C ASP A 148 7.40 -11.54 -12.80
N GLN A 149 6.35 -12.37 -12.88
CA GLN A 149 5.42 -12.37 -14.01
C GLN A 149 4.67 -11.04 -14.19
N ASP A 150 4.48 -10.29 -13.11
CA ASP A 150 3.54 -9.16 -13.06
C ASP A 150 4.23 -7.83 -12.84
N ASN A 151 5.35 -7.78 -12.13
CA ASN A 151 5.99 -6.56 -11.69
C ASN A 151 7.52 -6.62 -11.80
N ILE A 152 8.11 -5.42 -11.80
CA ILE A 152 9.53 -5.16 -11.54
C ILE A 152 9.62 -4.48 -10.18
N TYR A 153 10.54 -4.96 -9.35
CA TYR A 153 10.77 -4.49 -7.99
C TYR A 153 12.16 -3.86 -7.93
N VAL A 154 12.23 -2.60 -7.53
CA VAL A 154 13.49 -1.89 -7.33
C VAL A 154 13.58 -1.48 -5.87
N GLN A 155 14.70 -1.78 -5.24
CA GLN A 155 15.01 -1.35 -3.89
C GLN A 155 16.36 -0.65 -3.84
N PHE A 156 16.40 0.48 -3.13
CA PHE A 156 17.62 1.20 -2.80
C PHE A 156 17.70 1.42 -1.30
N HIS A 157 18.90 1.23 -0.73
CA HIS A 157 19.16 1.38 0.70
C HIS A 157 20.44 2.19 0.90
N LYS A 158 20.37 3.14 1.82
CA LYS A 158 21.52 3.94 2.23
C LYS A 158 21.29 4.43 3.66
N ASP A 159 22.21 4.12 4.57
CA ASP A 159 22.03 4.41 5.98
C ASP A 159 20.67 3.87 6.50
N GLU A 160 19.91 4.70 7.22
CA GLU A 160 18.57 4.40 7.76
C GLU A 160 17.42 4.66 6.78
N VAL A 161 17.71 5.07 5.54
CA VAL A 161 16.71 5.40 4.52
C VAL A 161 16.71 4.37 3.39
N TYR A 162 15.54 4.16 2.81
CA TYR A 162 15.33 3.17 1.76
C TYR A 162 14.16 3.56 0.87
N LEU A 163 14.22 3.11 -0.38
CA LEU A 163 13.21 3.35 -1.39
C LEU A 163 12.80 2.03 -2.00
N TYR A 164 11.49 1.85 -2.15
CA TYR A 164 10.84 0.72 -2.79
C TYR A 164 9.96 1.20 -3.92
N GLU A 165 10.19 0.66 -5.11
CA GLU A 165 9.38 0.93 -6.30
C GLU A 165 8.93 -0.38 -6.93
N ILE A 166 7.62 -0.48 -7.16
CA ILE A 166 6.98 -1.63 -7.78
C ILE A 166 6.32 -1.15 -9.07
N VAL A 167 6.84 -1.59 -10.21
CA VAL A 167 6.36 -1.19 -11.53
C VAL A 167 5.66 -2.37 -12.20
N SER A 168 4.37 -2.22 -12.49
CA SER A 168 3.60 -3.22 -13.21
C SER A 168 4.11 -3.41 -14.64
N ARG A 169 4.32 -4.67 -15.01
CA ARG A 169 4.65 -5.11 -16.36
C ARG A 169 3.43 -5.31 -17.23
N ARG A 170 2.24 -5.40 -16.63
CA ARG A 170 0.99 -5.54 -17.38
C ARG A 170 0.68 -4.20 -18.04
N ARG A 171 0.59 -4.17 -19.37
CA ARG A 171 0.11 -2.99 -20.08
C ARG A 171 -1.29 -2.66 -19.55
N PRO A 172 -1.57 -1.40 -19.17
CA PRO A 172 -2.93 -0.99 -18.88
C PRO A 172 -3.78 -1.31 -20.11
N ILE A 173 -4.79 -2.16 -19.96
CA ILE A 173 -5.77 -2.35 -21.02
C ILE A 173 -6.47 -1.00 -21.18
N PRO A 174 -6.44 -0.36 -22.36
CA PRO A 174 -7.13 0.89 -22.57
C PRO A 174 -8.60 0.73 -22.18
N GLU A 175 -9.11 1.64 -21.35
CA GLU A 175 -10.48 1.62 -20.83
C GLU A 175 -11.53 1.56 -21.97
N LYS A 176 -11.18 2.07 -23.16
CA LYS A 176 -11.99 2.00 -24.38
C LYS A 176 -12.23 0.57 -24.92
N LEU A 177 -11.50 -0.43 -24.45
CA LEU A 177 -11.68 -1.84 -24.85
C LEU A 177 -12.52 -2.64 -23.85
N LEU A 178 -12.92 -2.06 -22.71
CA LEU A 178 -13.70 -2.73 -21.67
C LEU A 178 -15.22 -2.70 -21.91
N GLY A 179 -15.67 -2.50 -23.15
CA GLY A 179 -16.99 -2.90 -23.61
C GLY A 179 -18.17 -2.56 -22.70
N TYR A 180 -18.19 -1.37 -22.08
CA TYR A 180 -19.41 -0.88 -21.43
C TYR A 180 -20.36 -0.41 -22.54
N ARG A 181 -21.28 -1.31 -22.91
CA ARG A 181 -22.56 -0.97 -23.51
C ARG A 181 -23.54 -0.53 -22.42
#